data_AF-A0A3B4ZUH9-F1
#
_entry.id   AF-A0A3B4ZUH9-F1
#
_cell.length_a   1.000
_cell.length_b   1.000
_cell.length_c   1.000
_cell.angle_alpha   90.00
_cell.angle_beta   90.00
_cell.angle_gamma   90.00
#
_symmetry.space_group_name_H-M   'P 1'
#
loop_
_entity.id
_entity.type
_entity.pdbx_description
1 polymer ?
#
loop_
_entity_poly.entity_id
_entity_poly.type
_entity_poly.pdbx_seq_one_letter_code
_entity_poly.pdbx_strand_id
1 'polypeptide(L)'
;CPSRTPRHPHTPLLLCPLSYLPWFEVFYKLLNILADYTVKGQESKWQELLVSLHSLSVREPGVPLHLGVHSFFTVPDARELPSIPENRNLTEYFVAVDVNNMLHLYASMLYERRILICCSKLSTLTACVHGSAAMLYPMHWQHVYIPVLPQHLLDYFRGMALDDVVVLNIDTNTLETPYDDLQSLPNDVVRNYWTASQCLRSRTVAYNIDILLSSINCV
;
A
#
# COMPACT_ATOMS: atom_id res chain seq x y z
N CYS A 1 -6.73 18.80 37.35
CA CYS A 1 -5.65 17.80 37.51
C CYS A 1 -5.99 16.54 36.74
N PRO A 2 -5.36 16.23 35.61
CA PRO A 2 -5.41 14.89 35.06
C PRO A 2 -4.31 14.06 35.73
N SER A 3 -4.73 12.99 36.40
CA SER A 3 -3.89 11.98 37.02
C SER A 3 -2.97 11.33 35.98
N ARG A 4 -1.67 11.67 36.02
CA ARG A 4 -0.62 10.92 35.31
C ARG A 4 -0.48 9.55 35.96
N THR A 5 -1.03 8.52 35.34
CA THR A 5 -0.60 7.15 35.59
C THR A 5 0.88 7.03 35.18
N PRO A 6 1.75 6.38 35.99
CA PRO A 6 3.15 6.23 35.63
C PRO A 6 3.26 5.42 34.34
N ARG A 7 3.98 5.94 33.33
CA ARG A 7 4.28 5.16 32.12
C ARG A 7 5.23 4.04 32.51
N HIS A 8 4.75 2.80 32.48
CA HIS A 8 5.60 1.62 32.60
C HIS A 8 6.54 1.54 31.38
N PRO A 9 7.81 1.12 31.52
CA PRO A 9 8.83 1.23 30.46
C PRO A 9 8.65 0.28 29.25
N HIS A 10 7.60 -0.53 29.20
CA HIS A 10 7.51 -1.68 28.27
C HIS A 10 6.18 -1.85 27.54
N THR A 11 5.25 -0.88 27.57
CA THR A 11 4.06 -0.97 26.70
C THR A 11 4.45 -0.61 25.26
N PRO A 12 4.32 -1.53 24.29
CA PRO A 12 4.55 -1.19 22.88
C PRO A 12 3.53 -0.12 22.47
N LEU A 13 4.04 1.05 22.09
CA LEU A 13 3.23 2.16 21.62
C LEU A 13 3.04 2.03 20.11
N LEU A 14 1.78 1.94 19.67
CA LEU A 14 1.42 2.05 18.25
C LEU A 14 0.93 3.48 17.96
N LEU A 15 1.57 4.14 17.00
CA LEU A 15 1.11 5.43 16.46
C LEU A 15 0.39 5.16 15.15
N CYS A 16 -0.87 5.58 15.04
CA CYS A 16 -1.70 5.38 13.85
C CYS A 16 -2.39 6.70 13.46
N PRO A 17 -1.87 7.43 12.46
CA PRO A 17 -2.55 8.60 11.93
C PRO A 17 -3.71 8.15 11.04
N LEU A 18 -4.89 8.69 11.30
CA LEU A 18 -6.06 8.45 10.46
C LEU A 18 -6.26 9.66 9.54
N SER A 19 -6.14 9.43 8.22
CA SER A 19 -6.32 10.47 7.21
C SER A 19 -7.04 9.91 5.98
N TYR A 20 -7.81 10.77 5.32
CA TYR A 20 -8.40 10.49 4.01
C TYR A 20 -7.40 10.67 2.85
N LEU A 21 -6.24 11.30 3.12
CA LEU A 21 -5.24 11.59 2.11
C LEU A 21 -4.32 10.37 1.92
N PRO A 22 -4.12 9.87 0.68
CA PRO A 22 -3.29 8.69 0.42
C PRO A 22 -1.78 9.03 0.40
N TRP A 23 -1.31 9.87 1.33
CA TRP A 23 0.07 10.37 1.38
C TRP A 23 0.99 9.44 2.17
N PHE A 24 1.09 8.17 1.75
CA PHE A 24 1.81 7.13 2.48
C PHE A 24 3.24 7.55 2.88
N GLU A 25 4.03 8.07 1.96
CA GLU A 25 5.42 8.49 2.24
C GLU A 25 5.51 9.63 3.25
N VAL A 26 4.57 10.58 3.19
CA VAL A 26 4.51 11.71 4.13
C VAL A 26 4.16 11.18 5.51
N PHE A 27 3.13 10.34 5.64
CA PHE A 27 2.72 9.78 6.92
C PHE A 27 3.79 8.86 7.52
N TYR A 28 4.50 8.07 6.72
CA TYR A 28 5.61 7.24 7.22
C TYR A 28 6.75 8.10 7.80
N LYS A 29 7.16 9.16 7.09
CA LYS A 29 8.19 10.08 7.61
C LYS A 29 7.71 10.81 8.86
N LEU A 30 6.45 11.24 8.89
CA LEU A 30 5.84 11.87 10.05
C LEU A 30 5.82 10.95 11.27
N LEU A 31 5.43 9.69 11.09
CA LEU A 31 5.43 8.71 12.17
C LEU A 31 6.82 8.47 12.75
N ASN A 32 7.84 8.42 11.89
CA ASN A 32 9.23 8.30 12.35
C ASN A 32 9.66 9.51 13.19
N ILE A 33 9.27 10.73 12.80
CA ILE A 33 9.55 11.96 13.57
C ILE A 33 8.80 11.94 14.91
N LEU A 34 7.52 11.58 14.91
CA LEU A 34 6.70 11.49 16.12
C LEU A 34 7.23 10.42 17.09
N ALA A 35 7.70 9.28 16.56
CA ALA A 35 8.34 8.23 17.35
C ALA A 35 9.65 8.74 17.99
N ASP A 36 10.49 9.44 17.24
CA ASP A 36 11.74 10.04 17.76
C ASP A 36 11.46 11.05 18.90
N TYR A 37 10.45 11.92 18.74
CA TYR A 37 10.03 12.83 19.81
C TYR A 37 9.49 12.10 21.04
N THR A 38 8.79 10.99 20.83
CA THR A 38 8.25 10.19 21.93
C THR A 38 9.38 9.53 22.73
N VAL A 39 10.37 8.95 22.05
CA VAL A 39 11.55 8.33 22.69
C VAL A 39 12.40 9.37 23.42
N LYS A 40 12.56 10.57 22.84
CA LYS A 40 13.32 11.68 23.43
C LYS A 40 12.56 12.46 24.50
N GLY A 41 11.29 12.14 24.76
CA GLY A 41 10.45 12.84 25.74
C GLY A 41 10.13 14.30 25.37
N GLN A 42 10.16 14.66 24.08
CA GLN A 42 9.92 16.04 23.60
C GLN A 42 8.43 16.32 23.40
N GLU A 43 7.65 16.34 24.48
CA GLU A 43 6.18 16.48 24.43
C GLU A 43 5.71 17.80 23.78
N SER A 44 6.41 18.93 23.99
CA SER A 44 6.02 20.22 23.42
C SER A 44 6.08 20.22 21.88
N LYS A 45 7.20 19.78 21.31
CA LYS A 45 7.36 19.67 19.85
C LYS A 45 6.40 18.67 19.22
N TRP A 46 6.10 17.59 19.95
CA TRP A 46 5.11 16.60 19.53
C TRP A 46 3.72 17.24 19.41
N GLN A 47 3.30 18.02 20.41
CA GLN A 47 2.01 18.73 20.38
C GLN A 47 1.98 19.82 19.31
N GLU A 48 3.03 20.63 19.19
CA GLU A 48 3.15 21.67 18.16
C GLU A 48 3.03 21.08 16.75
N LEU A 49 3.70 19.96 16.49
CA LEU A 49 3.65 19.27 15.21
C LEU A 49 2.23 18.76 14.89
N LEU A 50 1.55 18.16 15.86
CA LEU A 50 0.17 17.68 15.66
C LEU A 50 -0.83 18.80 15.44
N VAL A 51 -0.72 19.90 16.19
CA VAL A 51 -1.58 21.09 15.98
C VAL A 51 -1.32 21.69 14.61
N SER A 52 -0.05 21.77 14.19
CA SER A 52 0.32 22.25 12.84
C SER A 52 -0.23 21.35 11.74
N LEU A 53 -0.17 20.03 11.92
CA LEU A 53 -0.72 19.05 10.97
C LEU A 53 -2.24 19.09 10.89
N HIS A 54 -2.93 19.26 12.02
CA HIS A 54 -4.39 19.28 12.06
C HIS A 54 -4.96 20.61 11.53
N SER A 55 -4.28 21.72 11.77
CA SER A 55 -4.67 23.04 11.26
C SER A 55 -4.30 23.26 9.79
N LEU A 56 -3.57 22.32 9.19
CA LEU A 56 -3.11 22.39 7.83
C LEU A 56 -4.29 22.32 6.85
N SER A 57 -4.47 23.37 6.04
CA SER A 57 -5.37 23.31 4.89
C SER A 57 -4.74 22.43 3.80
N VAL A 58 -5.51 21.50 3.23
CA VAL A 58 -5.07 20.70 2.06
C VAL A 58 -4.69 21.67 0.93
N ARG A 59 -3.42 21.62 0.50
CA ARG A 59 -2.89 22.47 -0.57
C ARG A 59 -2.91 21.74 -1.92
N GLU A 60 -2.70 22.49 -2.99
CA GLU A 60 -2.53 21.94 -4.33
C GLU A 60 -1.27 21.03 -4.42
N PRO A 61 -1.29 20.02 -5.30
CA PRO A 61 -0.11 19.20 -5.59
C PRO A 61 1.13 20.02 -5.93
N GLY A 62 2.31 19.52 -5.58
CA GLY A 62 3.59 20.17 -5.87
C GLY A 62 3.98 21.30 -4.91
N VAL A 63 3.08 21.75 -4.04
CA VAL A 63 3.39 22.81 -3.05
C VAL A 63 4.15 22.22 -1.86
N PRO A 64 5.30 22.81 -1.45
CA PRO A 64 6.00 22.38 -0.24
C PRO A 64 5.21 22.75 1.02
N LEU A 65 5.09 21.77 1.89
CA LEU A 65 4.42 21.83 3.18
C LEU A 65 5.46 21.86 4.28
N HIS A 66 5.67 23.03 4.89
CA HIS A 66 6.62 23.18 5.99
C HIS A 66 6.00 22.74 7.31
N LEU A 67 6.57 21.72 7.93
CA LEU A 67 6.27 21.32 9.30
C LEU A 67 7.43 21.81 10.18
N GLY A 68 7.29 23.02 10.72
CA GLY A 68 8.35 23.67 11.49
C GLY A 68 9.56 24.10 10.64
N VAL A 69 10.72 24.24 11.29
CA VAL A 69 11.91 24.91 10.72
C VAL A 69 12.74 23.99 9.80
N HIS A 70 12.71 22.67 10.00
CA HIS A 70 13.64 21.74 9.34
C HIS A 70 12.97 20.60 8.57
N SER A 71 11.64 20.48 8.60
CA SER A 71 10.92 19.45 7.85
C SER A 71 9.97 20.08 6.85
N PHE A 72 10.09 19.69 5.59
CA PHE A 72 9.12 20.01 4.56
C PHE A 72 8.78 18.77 3.72
N PHE A 73 7.57 18.74 3.18
CA PHE A 73 7.08 17.66 2.32
C PHE A 73 6.38 18.27 1.11
N THR A 74 6.63 17.77 -0.08
CA THR A 74 5.85 18.19 -1.25
C THR A 74 4.53 17.43 -1.25
N VAL A 75 3.40 18.13 -1.46
CA VAL A 75 2.10 17.47 -1.64
C VAL A 75 2.18 16.59 -2.90
N PRO A 76 2.02 15.26 -2.80
CA PRO A 76 2.11 14.38 -3.95
C PRO A 76 0.92 14.63 -4.90
N ASP A 77 1.17 14.58 -6.20
CA ASP A 77 0.11 14.62 -7.20
C ASP A 77 -0.53 13.23 -7.34
N ALA A 78 -1.85 13.16 -7.13
CA ALA A 78 -2.62 11.93 -7.31
C ALA A 78 -2.80 11.54 -8.78
N ARG A 79 -2.49 12.45 -9.71
CA ARG A 79 -2.55 12.21 -11.16
C ARG A 79 -1.27 11.59 -11.70
N GLU A 80 -0.16 11.73 -10.97
CA GLU A 80 1.11 11.13 -11.35
C GLU A 80 1.09 9.64 -11.06
N LEU A 81 1.61 8.88 -12.02
CA LEU A 81 1.71 7.45 -11.91
C LEU A 81 2.84 7.07 -10.95
N PRO A 82 2.63 6.09 -10.06
CA PRO A 82 3.63 5.72 -9.06
C PRO A 82 4.91 5.20 -9.73
N SER A 83 6.04 5.76 -9.34
CA SER A 83 7.37 5.35 -9.80
C SER A 83 8.06 4.44 -8.79
N ILE A 84 8.92 3.54 -9.28
CA ILE A 84 9.79 2.70 -8.46
C ILE A 84 11.22 3.27 -8.57
N PRO A 85 11.93 3.50 -7.45
CA PRO A 85 11.66 3.03 -6.08
C PRO A 85 10.95 4.03 -5.16
N GLU A 86 10.49 5.18 -5.66
CA GLU A 86 9.96 6.26 -4.82
C GLU A 86 8.66 5.86 -4.09
N ASN A 87 7.80 5.07 -4.73
CA ASN A 87 6.61 4.53 -4.10
C ASN A 87 6.94 3.25 -3.32
N ARG A 88 6.90 3.32 -1.98
CA ARG A 88 7.25 2.18 -1.13
C ARG A 88 6.29 1.00 -1.27
N ASN A 89 4.99 1.26 -1.45
CA ASN A 89 3.99 0.20 -1.58
C ASN A 89 4.24 -0.62 -2.84
N LEU A 90 4.45 0.05 -3.97
CA LEU A 90 4.74 -0.60 -5.25
C LEU A 90 6.10 -1.32 -5.20
N THR A 91 7.13 -0.67 -4.66
CA THR A 91 8.46 -1.26 -4.54
C THR A 91 8.43 -2.54 -3.71
N GLU A 92 7.79 -2.52 -2.54
CA GLU A 92 7.68 -3.69 -1.67
C GLU A 92 6.85 -4.80 -2.34
N TYR A 93 5.75 -4.46 -3.04
CA TYR A 93 4.95 -5.42 -3.79
C TYR A 93 5.74 -6.15 -4.89
N PHE A 94 6.47 -5.40 -5.72
CA PHE A 94 7.32 -5.96 -6.77
C PHE A 94 8.52 -6.74 -6.23
N VAL A 95 8.94 -6.50 -4.98
CA VAL A 95 9.98 -7.30 -4.32
C VAL A 95 9.39 -8.58 -3.74
N ALA A 96 8.19 -8.52 -3.16
CA ALA A 96 7.60 -9.61 -2.38
C ALA A 96 6.80 -10.63 -3.21
N VAL A 97 6.14 -10.22 -4.30
CA VAL A 97 5.17 -11.07 -5.04
C VAL A 97 5.68 -11.43 -6.41
N ASP A 98 5.88 -12.72 -6.69
CA ASP A 98 6.39 -13.22 -7.98
C ASP A 98 5.56 -12.79 -9.18
N VAL A 99 6.20 -12.62 -10.34
CA VAL A 99 5.56 -12.11 -11.58
C VAL A 99 4.32 -12.93 -11.97
N ASN A 100 4.36 -14.25 -11.80
CA ASN A 100 3.21 -15.12 -12.08
C ASN A 100 2.05 -14.83 -11.13
N ASN A 101 2.33 -14.68 -9.84
CA ASN A 101 1.31 -14.34 -8.84
C ASN A 101 0.76 -12.93 -9.06
N MET A 102 1.60 -11.99 -9.49
CA MET A 102 1.17 -10.64 -9.88
C MET A 102 0.18 -10.68 -11.04
N LEU A 103 0.42 -11.54 -12.04
CA LEU A 103 -0.49 -11.75 -13.18
C LEU A 103 -1.81 -12.38 -12.74
N HIS A 104 -1.75 -13.42 -11.91
CA HIS A 104 -2.94 -14.07 -11.37
C HIS A 104 -3.78 -13.11 -10.51
N LEU A 105 -3.15 -12.29 -9.67
CA LEU A 105 -3.84 -11.24 -8.92
C LEU A 105 -4.49 -10.23 -9.86
N TYR A 106 -3.76 -9.75 -10.86
CA TYR A 106 -4.29 -8.79 -11.83
C TYR A 106 -5.50 -9.36 -12.58
N ALA A 107 -5.41 -10.60 -13.07
CA ALA A 107 -6.53 -11.29 -13.70
C ALA A 107 -7.72 -11.43 -12.73
N SER A 108 -7.48 -11.89 -11.51
CA SER A 108 -8.51 -12.05 -10.48
C SER A 108 -9.22 -10.72 -10.16
N MET A 109 -8.48 -9.60 -10.17
CA MET A 109 -9.06 -8.28 -9.98
C MET A 109 -9.90 -7.83 -11.18
N LEU A 110 -9.47 -8.10 -12.42
CA LEU A 110 -10.26 -7.79 -13.62
C LEU A 110 -11.58 -8.56 -13.67
N TYR A 111 -11.60 -9.79 -13.14
CA TYR A 111 -12.80 -10.60 -12.99
C TYR A 111 -13.55 -10.34 -11.67
N GLU A 112 -13.17 -9.30 -10.93
CA GLU A 112 -13.80 -8.88 -9.67
C GLU A 112 -13.93 -10.02 -8.63
N ARG A 113 -12.94 -10.93 -8.60
CA ARG A 113 -12.93 -12.05 -7.64
C ARG A 113 -12.77 -11.56 -6.21
N ARG A 114 -13.24 -12.38 -5.27
CA ARG A 114 -12.92 -12.22 -3.85
C ARG A 114 -11.47 -12.66 -3.65
N ILE A 115 -10.61 -11.71 -3.30
CA ILE A 115 -9.17 -11.94 -3.14
C ILE A 115 -8.78 -11.79 -1.67
N LEU A 116 -8.10 -12.79 -1.12
CA LEU A 116 -7.50 -12.76 0.20
C LEU A 116 -5.97 -12.78 0.05
N ILE A 117 -5.31 -11.78 0.63
CA ILE A 117 -3.84 -11.72 0.66
C ILE A 117 -3.39 -11.98 2.10
N CYS A 118 -2.45 -12.90 2.27
CA CYS A 118 -1.90 -13.33 3.54
C CYS A 118 -0.39 -13.06 3.58
N CYS A 119 0.10 -12.52 4.69
CA CYS A 119 1.54 -12.35 4.94
C CYS A 119 1.80 -12.22 6.45
N SER A 120 2.95 -12.72 6.89
CA SER A 120 3.46 -12.59 8.25
C SER A 120 3.82 -11.16 8.64
N LYS A 121 4.20 -10.33 7.66
CA LYS A 121 4.63 -8.94 7.86
C LYS A 121 3.54 -7.97 7.42
N LEU A 122 3.03 -7.18 8.37
CA LEU A 122 1.98 -6.20 8.11
C LEU A 122 2.36 -5.17 7.03
N SER A 123 3.61 -4.71 7.04
CA SER A 123 4.12 -3.75 6.04
C SER A 123 4.01 -4.31 4.62
N THR A 124 4.42 -5.56 4.43
CA THR A 124 4.40 -6.25 3.15
C THR A 124 2.96 -6.55 2.73
N LEU A 125 2.10 -6.97 3.67
CA LEU A 125 0.67 -7.17 3.42
C LEU A 125 0.01 -5.90 2.88
N THR A 126 0.10 -4.79 3.61
CA THR A 126 -0.52 -3.52 3.20
C THR A 126 0.07 -2.99 1.91
N ALA A 127 1.39 -3.13 1.72
CA ALA A 127 2.05 -2.72 0.50
C ALA A 127 1.56 -3.52 -0.70
N CYS A 128 1.38 -4.83 -0.57
CA CYS A 128 0.86 -5.67 -1.64
C CYS A 128 -0.60 -5.36 -1.96
N VAL A 129 -1.45 -5.10 -0.97
CA VAL A 129 -2.85 -4.71 -1.18
C VAL A 129 -2.98 -3.34 -1.86
N HIS A 130 -2.17 -2.35 -1.46
CA HIS A 130 -2.15 -1.04 -2.12
C HIS A 130 -1.47 -1.07 -3.49
N GLY A 131 -0.36 -1.80 -3.61
CA GLY A 131 0.41 -1.94 -4.84
C GLY A 131 -0.37 -2.64 -5.94
N SER A 132 -1.03 -3.76 -5.64
CA SER A 132 -1.87 -4.50 -6.59
C SER A 132 -3.08 -3.67 -7.04
N ALA A 133 -3.75 -2.96 -6.14
CA ALA A 133 -4.86 -2.06 -6.50
C ALA A 133 -4.40 -0.88 -7.40
N ALA A 134 -3.19 -0.36 -7.19
CA ALA A 134 -2.62 0.69 -8.03
C ALA A 134 -2.36 0.24 -9.48
N MET A 135 -2.17 -1.08 -9.70
CA MET A 135 -1.99 -1.63 -11.06
C MET A 135 -3.25 -1.63 -11.91
N LEU A 136 -4.43 -1.43 -11.30
CA LEU A 136 -5.70 -1.33 -12.01
C LEU A 136 -5.88 0.01 -12.72
N TYR A 137 -5.01 1.00 -12.47
CA TYR A 137 -5.11 2.32 -13.09
C TYR A 137 -5.33 2.21 -14.62
N PRO A 138 -6.24 3.00 -15.22
CA PRO A 138 -7.03 4.08 -14.64
C PRO A 138 -8.29 3.62 -13.88
N MET A 139 -8.53 2.31 -13.81
CA MET A 139 -9.62 1.74 -13.02
C MET A 139 -9.25 1.68 -11.54
N HIS A 140 -10.26 1.71 -10.68
CA HIS A 140 -10.11 1.56 -9.25
C HIS A 140 -10.99 0.41 -8.76
N TRP A 141 -10.50 -0.35 -7.79
CA TRP A 141 -11.30 -1.37 -7.13
C TRP A 141 -12.53 -0.73 -6.47
N GLN A 142 -13.73 -1.15 -6.89
CA GLN A 142 -15.00 -0.58 -6.42
C GLN A 142 -15.66 -1.38 -5.28
N HIS A 143 -15.19 -2.60 -5.04
CA HIS A 143 -15.77 -3.51 -4.06
C HIS A 143 -15.15 -3.31 -2.66
N VAL A 144 -15.56 -4.16 -1.72
CA VAL A 144 -15.03 -4.15 -0.34
C VAL A 144 -13.50 -4.19 -0.37
N TYR A 145 -12.88 -3.21 0.28
CA TYR A 145 -11.44 -3.03 0.35
C TYR A 145 -11.00 -2.95 1.81
N ILE A 146 -10.43 -4.05 2.33
CA ILE A 146 -9.98 -4.16 3.71
C ILE A 146 -8.49 -4.53 3.69
N PRO A 147 -7.56 -3.55 3.77
CA PRO A 147 -6.11 -3.80 3.68
C PRO A 147 -5.55 -4.67 4.80
N VAL A 148 -6.19 -4.64 5.97
CA VAL A 148 -5.78 -5.42 7.14
C VAL A 148 -7.05 -5.89 7.82
N LEU A 149 -7.26 -7.20 7.82
CA LEU A 149 -8.34 -7.83 8.56
C LEU A 149 -7.83 -8.35 9.91
N PRO A 150 -8.33 -7.83 11.04
CA PRO A 150 -8.00 -8.37 12.35
C PRO A 150 -8.31 -9.87 12.47
N GLN A 151 -7.46 -10.63 13.17
CA GLN A 151 -7.62 -12.08 13.30
C GLN A 151 -8.97 -12.51 13.87
N HIS A 152 -9.55 -11.74 14.80
CA HIS A 152 -10.85 -12.04 15.39
C HIS A 152 -12.02 -11.94 14.40
N LEU A 153 -11.82 -11.28 13.25
CA LEU A 153 -12.80 -11.24 12.17
C LEU A 153 -12.56 -12.34 11.14
N LEU A 154 -11.39 -13.01 11.13
CA LEU A 154 -11.13 -14.11 10.20
C LEU A 154 -12.10 -15.27 10.39
N ASP A 155 -12.51 -15.55 11.64
CA ASP A 155 -13.46 -16.62 11.94
C ASP A 155 -14.85 -16.35 11.34
N TYR A 156 -15.23 -15.08 11.22
CA TYR A 156 -16.44 -14.68 10.50
C TYR A 156 -16.34 -14.96 9.00
N PHE A 157 -15.19 -14.68 8.38
CA PHE A 157 -14.96 -14.92 6.95
C PHE A 157 -14.77 -16.40 6.61
N ARG A 158 -14.16 -17.20 7.50
CA ARG A 158 -14.01 -18.65 7.33
C ARG A 158 -15.37 -19.39 7.32
N GLY A 159 -16.38 -18.84 7.99
CA GLY A 159 -17.75 -19.37 7.98
C GLY A 159 -18.54 -19.06 6.70
N MET A 160 -18.08 -18.10 5.89
CA MET A 160 -18.62 -17.87 4.55
C MET A 160 -17.83 -18.75 3.59
N ALA A 161 -18.52 -19.63 2.84
CA ALA A 161 -17.91 -20.59 1.92
C ALA A 161 -16.71 -19.99 1.15
N LEU A 162 -15.50 -20.40 1.55
CA LEU A 162 -14.23 -19.98 0.95
C LEU A 162 -13.99 -20.62 -0.43
N ASP A 163 -14.91 -21.49 -0.86
CA ASP A 163 -14.81 -22.28 -2.09
C ASP A 163 -14.65 -21.40 -3.35
N ASP A 164 -15.04 -20.12 -3.27
CA ASP A 164 -15.01 -19.14 -4.35
C ASP A 164 -14.03 -17.96 -4.09
N VAL A 165 -12.95 -18.18 -3.34
CA VAL A 165 -11.97 -17.14 -3.00
C VAL A 165 -10.59 -17.43 -3.59
N VAL A 166 -9.95 -16.40 -4.14
CA VAL A 166 -8.54 -16.43 -4.54
C VAL A 166 -7.68 -16.10 -3.33
N VAL A 167 -6.77 -16.99 -2.94
CA VAL A 167 -5.90 -16.80 -1.77
C VAL A 167 -4.45 -16.71 -2.22
N LEU A 168 -3.79 -15.60 -1.92
CA LEU A 168 -2.34 -15.45 -2.12
C LEU A 168 -1.65 -15.41 -0.76
N ASN A 169 -0.75 -16.36 -0.51
CA ASN A 169 0.20 -16.29 0.58
C ASN A 169 1.54 -15.73 0.07
N ILE A 170 1.87 -14.52 0.52
CA ILE A 170 3.09 -13.81 0.10
C ILE A 170 4.35 -14.45 0.70
N ASP A 171 4.27 -15.02 1.91
CA ASP A 171 5.45 -15.58 2.57
C ASP A 171 6.00 -16.80 1.81
N THR A 172 5.10 -17.57 1.20
CA THR A 172 5.42 -18.77 0.41
C THR A 172 5.31 -18.55 -1.10
N ASN A 173 4.83 -17.37 -1.54
CA ASN A 173 4.44 -17.10 -2.93
C ASN A 173 3.51 -18.17 -3.52
N THR A 174 2.62 -18.72 -2.70
CA THR A 174 1.63 -19.72 -3.14
C THR A 174 0.29 -19.06 -3.38
N LEU A 175 -0.25 -19.22 -4.58
CA LEU A 175 -1.57 -18.73 -4.96
C LEU A 175 -2.52 -19.92 -5.18
N GLU A 176 -3.65 -19.90 -4.50
CA GLU A 176 -4.73 -20.86 -4.62
C GLU A 176 -5.93 -20.14 -5.24
N THR A 177 -6.43 -20.66 -6.36
CA THR A 177 -7.59 -20.11 -7.05
C THR A 177 -8.44 -21.24 -7.61
N PRO A 178 -9.77 -21.23 -7.41
CA PRO A 178 -10.68 -22.15 -8.09
C PRO A 178 -10.95 -21.72 -9.54
N TYR A 179 -10.52 -20.51 -9.93
CA TYR A 179 -10.79 -19.89 -11.22
C TYR A 179 -9.59 -19.99 -12.16
N ASP A 180 -9.88 -20.08 -13.46
CA ASP A 180 -8.89 -20.06 -14.55
C ASP A 180 -8.86 -18.69 -15.28
N ASP A 181 -8.88 -17.63 -14.48
CA ASP A 181 -9.03 -16.25 -14.96
C ASP A 181 -7.85 -15.81 -15.85
N LEU A 182 -6.62 -16.26 -15.53
CA LEU A 182 -5.43 -15.88 -16.28
C LEU A 182 -5.43 -16.47 -17.70
N GLN A 183 -5.87 -17.71 -17.87
CA GLN A 183 -5.98 -18.34 -19.20
C GLN A 183 -7.09 -17.70 -20.05
N SER A 184 -8.07 -17.08 -19.40
CA SER A 184 -9.17 -16.39 -20.05
C SER A 184 -8.79 -14.99 -20.55
N LEU A 185 -7.62 -14.46 -20.15
CA LEU A 185 -7.11 -13.18 -20.66
C LEU A 185 -6.46 -13.33 -22.04
N PRO A 186 -6.57 -12.33 -22.94
CA PRO A 186 -5.86 -12.34 -24.21
C PRO A 186 -4.34 -12.45 -24.00
N ASN A 187 -3.70 -13.32 -24.80
CA ASN A 187 -2.25 -13.61 -24.69
C ASN A 187 -1.37 -12.36 -24.79
N ASP A 188 -1.79 -11.35 -25.56
CA ASP A 188 -1.02 -10.12 -25.73
C ASP A 188 -1.01 -9.28 -24.44
N VAL A 189 -2.12 -9.23 -23.70
CA VAL A 189 -2.21 -8.57 -22.38
C VAL A 189 -1.28 -9.26 -21.39
N VAL A 190 -1.33 -10.60 -21.35
CA VAL A 190 -0.48 -11.41 -20.47
C VAL A 190 1.01 -11.20 -20.80
N ARG A 191 1.37 -11.24 -22.09
CA ARG A 191 2.75 -11.03 -22.55
C ARG A 191 3.26 -9.64 -22.22
N ASN A 192 2.45 -8.60 -22.46
CA ASN A 192 2.82 -7.22 -22.22
C ASN A 192 3.02 -6.94 -20.72
N TYR A 193 2.09 -7.40 -19.88
CA TYR A 193 2.20 -7.27 -18.43
C TYR A 193 3.42 -8.03 -17.89
N TRP A 194 3.65 -9.27 -18.35
CA TRP A 194 4.78 -10.08 -17.93
C TRP A 194 6.11 -9.41 -18.26
N THR A 195 6.27 -8.95 -19.51
CA THR A 195 7.50 -8.31 -20.00
C THR A 195 7.77 -7.03 -19.21
N ALA A 196 6.74 -6.19 -19.04
CA ALA A 196 6.90 -4.93 -18.33
C ALA A 196 7.14 -5.13 -16.81
N SER A 197 6.53 -6.15 -16.19
CA SER A 197 6.79 -6.51 -14.79
C SER A 197 8.22 -7.00 -14.56
N GLN A 198 8.80 -7.73 -15.52
CA GLN A 198 10.21 -8.11 -15.48
C GLN A 198 11.15 -6.93 -15.65
N CYS A 199 10.83 -5.99 -16.55
CA CYS A 199 11.59 -4.75 -16.72
C CYS A 199 11.59 -3.89 -15.46
N LEU A 200 10.46 -3.78 -14.74
CA LEU A 200 10.41 -3.05 -13.46
C LEU A 200 11.25 -3.72 -12.37
N ARG A 201 11.30 -5.06 -12.33
CA ARG A 201 12.10 -5.81 -11.35
C ARG A 201 13.60 -5.72 -11.58
N SER A 202 14.06 -5.57 -12.81
CA SER A 202 15.50 -5.61 -13.14
C SER A 202 16.28 -4.38 -12.64
N ARG A 203 15.63 -3.39 -12.02
CA ARG A 203 16.23 -2.15 -11.44
C ARG A 203 17.16 -1.40 -12.41
N THR A 204 17.14 -1.73 -13.70
CA THR A 204 18.16 -1.27 -14.66
C THR A 204 17.82 0.12 -15.19
N VAL A 205 16.58 0.58 -15.01
CA VAL A 205 16.14 1.95 -15.31
C VAL A 205 15.04 2.32 -14.31
N ALA A 206 15.03 3.56 -13.82
CA ALA A 206 13.88 4.14 -13.15
C ALA A 206 12.72 4.18 -14.15
N TYR A 207 11.80 3.21 -14.05
CA TYR A 207 10.66 3.11 -14.93
C TYR A 207 9.41 3.49 -14.15
N ASN A 208 8.67 4.47 -14.68
CA ASN A 208 7.32 4.72 -14.24
C ASN A 208 6.42 3.53 -14.60
N ILE A 209 5.40 3.29 -13.79
CA ILE A 209 4.33 2.34 -14.12
C ILE A 209 3.62 2.70 -15.45
N ASP A 210 3.85 3.92 -15.98
CA ASP A 210 3.48 4.37 -17.33
C ASP A 210 3.75 3.33 -18.43
N ILE A 211 4.92 2.68 -18.44
CA ILE A 211 5.25 1.68 -19.48
C ILE A 211 4.40 0.42 -19.31
N LEU A 212 4.14 0.03 -18.07
CA LEU A 212 3.30 -1.12 -17.74
C LEU A 212 1.87 -0.84 -18.20
N LEU A 213 1.35 0.34 -17.88
CA LEU A 213 0.00 0.78 -18.23
C LEU A 213 -0.15 1.11 -19.71
N SER A 214 0.86 1.66 -20.40
CA SER A 214 0.82 1.88 -21.84
C SER A 214 0.87 0.58 -22.62
N SER A 215 1.58 -0.43 -22.10
CA SER A 215 1.65 -1.76 -22.72
C SER A 215 0.38 -2.58 -22.49
N ILE A 216 -0.34 -2.34 -21.39
CA ILE A 216 -1.65 -2.96 -21.09
C ILE A 216 -2.79 -2.24 -21.83
N ASN A 217 -2.80 -0.90 -21.86
CA ASN A 217 -3.86 -0.08 -22.46
C ASN A 217 -3.70 0.13 -23.98
N CYS A 218 -2.97 -0.74 -24.68
CA CYS A 218 -2.96 -0.77 -26.14
C CYS A 218 -4.21 -1.50 -26.70
N VAL A 219 -5.38 -1.19 -26.14
CA VAL A 219 -6.72 -1.59 -26.58
C VAL A 219 -7.51 -0.33 -26.92
#